data_AF-A0A842WP92-F1
#
_entry.id   AF-A0A842WP92-F1
#
_cell.length_a   1.000
_cell.length_b   1.000
_cell.length_c   1.000
_cell.angle_alpha   90.00
_cell.angle_beta   90.00
_cell.angle_gamma   90.00
#
_symmetry.space_group_name_H-M   'P 1'
#
loop_
_entity.id
_entity.type
_entity.pdbx_description
1 polymer ?
#
loop_
_entity_poly.entity_id
_entity_poly.type
_entity_poly.pdbx_seq_one_letter_code
_entity_poly.pdbx_strand_id
1 'polypeptide(L)'
;MSENFVEEQLSAIIADLVKTKTDTASNFEKLRVALSNVFRLLKDERTTTLVALHGNPNNLITYILELTNKLQVYIDASHDNLLSQLILVRDSI
;
A
#
# COMPACT_ATOMS: atom_id res chain seq x y z
N MET A 1 22.79 29.31 3.79
CA MET A 1 21.66 28.54 4.35
C MET A 1 22.19 27.81 5.58
N SER A 2 21.48 27.84 6.72
CA SER A 2 21.97 27.24 7.97
C SER A 2 21.77 25.74 7.97
N GLU A 3 22.75 24.96 8.47
CA GLU A 3 22.66 23.51 8.71
C GLU A 3 21.31 23.07 9.31
N ASN A 4 20.74 23.88 10.22
CA ASN A 4 19.44 23.63 10.83
C ASN A 4 18.28 23.47 9.82
N PHE A 5 18.31 24.15 8.67
CA PHE A 5 17.26 24.03 7.65
C PHE A 5 17.32 22.68 6.93
N VAL A 6 18.54 22.21 6.63
CA VAL A 6 18.76 20.90 6.00
C VAL A 6 18.40 19.78 6.96
N GLU A 7 18.74 19.91 8.25
CA GLU A 7 18.41 18.95 9.29
C GLU A 7 16.90 18.84 9.56
N GLU A 8 16.18 19.97 9.58
CA GLU A 8 14.71 19.99 9.69
C GLU A 8 14.04 19.32 8.48
N GLN A 9 14.50 19.60 7.26
CA GLN A 9 13.97 18.98 6.04
C GLN A 9 14.22 17.47 6.01
N LEU A 10 15.43 17.02 6.37
CA LEU A 10 15.75 15.60 6.47
C LEU A 10 14.90 14.89 7.53
N SER A 11 14.67 15.53 8.67
CA SER A 11 13.81 14.99 9.74
C SER A 11 12.35 14.83 9.27
N ALA A 12 11.83 15.78 8.50
CA ALA A 12 10.50 15.69 7.90
C ALA A 12 10.41 14.55 6.87
N ILE A 13 11.41 14.42 5.99
CA ILE A 13 11.50 13.31 5.02
C ILE A 13 11.53 11.96 5.72
N ILE A 14 12.31 11.82 6.81
CA ILE A 14 12.39 10.59 7.59
C ILE A 14 11.02 10.24 8.21
N ALA A 15 10.30 11.23 8.75
CA ALA A 15 8.97 11.03 9.31
C ALA A 15 7.96 10.56 8.25
N ASP A 16 7.96 11.19 7.07
CA ASP A 16 7.11 10.80 5.94
C ASP A 16 7.46 9.40 5.40
N LEU A 17 8.75 9.03 5.39
CA LEU A 17 9.22 7.70 5.00
C LEU A 17 8.69 6.63 5.98
N VAL A 18 8.78 6.88 7.29
CA VAL A 18 8.28 5.97 8.33
C VAL A 18 6.77 5.80 8.23
N LYS A 19 6.04 6.89 7.98
CA LYS A 19 4.58 6.86 7.77
C LYS A 19 4.21 6.05 6.53
N THR A 20 4.85 6.34 5.39
CA THR A 20 4.64 5.62 4.12
C THR A 20 4.87 4.12 4.29
N LYS A 21 5.94 3.73 4.99
CA LYS A 21 6.24 2.32 5.31
C LYS A 21 5.12 1.68 6.13
N THR A 22 4.60 2.39 7.13
CA THR A 22 3.51 1.90 7.99
C THR A 22 2.21 1.73 7.22
N ASP A 23 1.83 2.71 6.40
CA ASP A 23 0.62 2.68 5.57
C ASP A 23 0.71 1.56 4.50
N THR A 24 1.89 1.38 3.90
CA THR A 24 2.17 0.29 2.96
C THR A 24 2.00 -1.07 3.63
N ALA A 25 2.59 -1.26 4.81
CA ALA A 25 2.45 -2.50 5.57
C ALA A 25 0.98 -2.80 5.93
N SER A 26 0.21 -1.78 6.32
CA SER A 26 -1.22 -1.91 6.60
C SER A 26 -2.00 -2.37 5.38
N ASN A 27 -1.73 -1.79 4.21
CA ASN A 27 -2.43 -2.16 2.98
C ASN A 27 -2.01 -3.56 2.46
N PHE A 28 -0.74 -3.97 2.64
CA PHE A 28 -0.31 -5.34 2.40
C PHE A 28 -1.04 -6.35 3.30
N GLU A 29 -1.27 -6.02 4.57
CA GLU A 29 -2.02 -6.89 5.47
C GLU A 29 -3.48 -7.04 5.04
N LYS A 30 -4.14 -5.95 4.62
CA LYS A 30 -5.49 -6.01 4.04
C LYS A 30 -5.54 -6.91 2.80
N LEU A 31 -4.53 -6.81 1.93
CA LEU A 31 -4.41 -7.67 0.75
C LEU A 31 -4.22 -9.14 1.14
N ARG A 32 -3.37 -9.42 2.13
CA ARG A 32 -3.13 -10.79 2.66
C ARG A 32 -4.41 -11.41 3.21
N VAL A 33 -5.19 -10.66 3.99
CA VAL A 33 -6.48 -11.10 4.52
C VAL A 33 -7.48 -11.39 3.38
N ALA A 34 -7.57 -10.50 2.38
CA ALA A 34 -8.44 -10.69 1.22
C ALA A 34 -8.10 -11.97 0.46
N LEU A 35 -6.80 -12.20 0.16
CA LEU A 35 -6.32 -13.42 -0.49
C LEU A 35 -6.58 -14.69 0.33
N SER A 36 -6.40 -14.62 1.65
CA SER A 36 -6.64 -15.75 2.54
C SER A 36 -8.11 -16.16 2.54
N ASN A 37 -9.03 -15.20 2.48
CA ASN A 37 -10.46 -15.46 2.34
C ASN A 37 -10.79 -16.13 0.99
N VAL A 38 -10.14 -15.71 -0.10
CA VAL A 38 -10.31 -16.35 -1.42
C VAL A 38 -9.83 -17.79 -1.40
N PHE A 39 -8.61 -18.03 -0.91
CA PHE A 39 -8.07 -19.39 -0.82
C PHE A 39 -8.92 -20.29 0.07
N ARG A 40 -9.50 -19.76 1.14
CA ARG A 40 -10.46 -20.50 1.96
C ARG A 40 -11.71 -20.89 1.18
N LEU A 41 -12.26 -19.98 0.37
CA LEU A 41 -13.43 -20.25 -0.48
C LEU A 41 -13.11 -21.26 -1.59
N LEU A 42 -11.91 -21.20 -2.18
CA LEU A 42 -11.48 -22.12 -3.24
C LEU A 42 -11.12 -23.52 -2.71
N LYS A 43 -10.62 -23.63 -1.47
CA LYS A 43 -10.23 -24.90 -0.86
C LYS A 43 -11.43 -25.70 -0.33
N ASP A 44 -12.55 -25.04 -0.07
CA ASP A 44 -13.76 -25.66 0.46
C ASP A 44 -14.71 -26.09 -0.67
N GLU A 45 -14.32 -27.12 -1.44
CA GLU A 45 -15.10 -27.66 -2.58
C GLU A 45 -16.47 -28.25 -2.19
N ARG A 46 -16.79 -28.34 -0.89
CA ARG A 46 -18.01 -29.02 -0.39
C ARG A 46 -19.04 -28.10 0.25
N THR A 47 -18.78 -26.81 0.36
CA THR A 47 -19.71 -25.93 1.09
C THR A 47 -20.60 -25.14 0.15
N THR A 48 -21.89 -25.41 0.29
CA THR A 48 -23.04 -24.53 0.04
C THR A 48 -22.86 -23.07 0.50
N THR A 49 -21.78 -22.72 1.20
CA THR A 49 -21.32 -21.35 1.51
C THR A 49 -20.96 -20.54 0.27
N LEU A 50 -20.42 -21.16 -0.81
CA LEU A 50 -20.23 -20.49 -2.11
C LEU A 50 -21.56 -20.14 -2.80
N VAL A 51 -22.64 -20.86 -2.47
CA VAL A 51 -24.01 -20.57 -2.96
C VAL A 51 -24.64 -19.41 -2.16
N ALA A 52 -24.24 -19.21 -0.90
CA ALA A 52 -24.70 -18.08 -0.08
C ALA A 52 -23.91 -16.78 -0.34
N LEU A 53 -22.70 -16.86 -0.89
CA LEU A 53 -21.96 -15.73 -1.43
C LEU A 53 -22.34 -15.52 -2.90
N HIS A 54 -23.55 -15.00 -3.13
CA HIS A 54 -24.03 -14.46 -4.42
C HIS A 54 -23.21 -13.23 -4.92
N GLY A 55 -21.93 -13.12 -4.55
CA GLY A 55 -20.96 -12.25 -5.21
C GLY A 55 -20.06 -13.13 -6.08
N ASN A 56 -20.31 -13.10 -7.38
CA ASN A 56 -19.55 -13.83 -8.40
C ASN A 56 -18.04 -13.87 -8.06
N PRO A 57 -17.37 -15.04 -8.02
CA PRO A 57 -15.92 -15.14 -7.76
C PRO A 57 -15.07 -14.18 -8.60
N ASN A 58 -15.53 -13.83 -9.80
CA ASN A 58 -14.91 -12.81 -10.65
C ASN A 58 -14.87 -11.42 -9.98
N ASN A 59 -15.91 -11.03 -9.23
CA ASN A 59 -15.93 -9.77 -8.48
C ASN A 59 -14.88 -9.76 -7.36
N LEU A 60 -14.58 -10.92 -6.78
CA LEU A 60 -13.55 -11.08 -5.76
C LEU A 60 -12.14 -10.92 -6.36
N ILE A 61 -11.90 -11.50 -7.53
CA ILE A 61 -10.67 -11.32 -8.30
C ILE A 61 -10.50 -9.84 -8.69
N THR A 62 -11.55 -9.21 -9.22
CA THR A 62 -11.55 -7.77 -9.54
C THR A 62 -11.23 -6.91 -8.31
N TYR A 63 -11.84 -7.21 -7.16
CA TYR A 63 -11.57 -6.49 -5.91
C TYR A 63 -10.11 -6.62 -5.45
N ILE A 64 -9.49 -7.79 -5.61
CA ILE A 64 -8.08 -8.02 -5.29
C ILE A 64 -7.16 -7.27 -6.25
N LEU A 65 -7.46 -7.29 -7.55
CA LEU A 65 -6.72 -6.52 -8.55
C LEU A 65 -6.82 -5.02 -8.28
N GLU A 66 -8.00 -4.51 -7.91
CA GLU A 66 -8.19 -3.12 -7.51
C GLU A 66 -7.38 -2.75 -6.25
N LEU A 67 -7.38 -3.62 -5.23
CA LEU A 67 -6.57 -3.40 -4.03
C LEU A 67 -5.07 -3.38 -4.36
N THR A 68 -4.62 -4.30 -5.22
CA THR A 68 -3.22 -4.39 -5.65
C THR A 68 -2.81 -3.14 -6.45
N ASN A 69 -3.66 -2.69 -7.38
CA ASN A 69 -3.43 -1.46 -8.13
C ASN A 69 -3.41 -0.21 -7.23
N LYS A 70 -4.36 -0.10 -6.29
CA LYS A 70 -4.39 1.01 -5.32
C LYS A 70 -3.14 1.04 -4.45
N LEU A 71 -2.67 -0.14 -4.02
CA LEU A 71 -1.43 -0.27 -3.25
C LEU A 71 -0.22 0.19 -4.08
N GLN A 72 -0.12 -0.25 -5.34
CA GLN A 72 0.96 0.14 -6.24
C GLN A 72 0.97 1.66 -6.46
N VAL A 73 -0.17 2.26 -6.84
CA VAL A 73 -0.27 3.72 -7.04
C VAL A 73 0.11 4.50 -5.79
N TYR A 74 -0.32 4.03 -4.61
CA TYR A 74 0.05 4.68 -3.35
C TYR A 74 1.56 4.63 -3.06
N ILE A 75 2.19 3.47 -3.29
CA ILE A 75 3.64 3.30 -3.11
C ILE A 75 4.40 4.20 -4.09
N ASP A 76 4.03 4.18 -5.38
CA ASP A 76 4.70 4.98 -6.42
C ASP A 76 4.59 6.48 -6.11
N ALA A 77 3.39 6.97 -5.78
CA ALA A 77 3.19 8.38 -5.43
C ALA A 77 3.98 8.81 -4.18
N SER A 78 4.07 7.92 -3.18
CA SER A 78 4.83 8.22 -1.96
C SER A 78 6.34 8.22 -2.22
N HIS A 79 6.83 7.28 -3.03
CA HIS A 79 8.22 7.25 -3.47
C HIS A 79 8.60 8.48 -4.30
N ASP A 80 7.77 8.87 -5.26
CA ASP A 80 8.01 10.05 -6.11
C ASP A 80 8.03 11.34 -5.28
N ASN A 81 7.15 11.46 -4.28
CA ASN A 81 7.15 12.59 -3.35
C ASN A 81 8.44 12.65 -2.52
N LEU A 82 8.85 11.52 -1.92
CA LEU A 82 10.09 11.43 -1.15
C LEU A 82 11.33 11.72 -2.01
N LEU A 83 11.37 11.20 -3.24
CA LEU A 83 12.44 11.47 -4.20
C LEU A 83 12.51 12.97 -4.53
N SER A 84 11.36 13.60 -4.74
CA SER A 84 11.27 15.04 -5.01
C SER A 84 11.76 15.87 -3.82
N GLN A 85 11.38 15.50 -2.59
CA GLN A 85 11.86 16.17 -1.38
C GLN A 85 13.38 16.00 -1.19
N LEU A 86 13.93 14.81 -1.44
CA LEU A 86 15.37 14.57 -1.39
C LEU A 86 16.15 15.36 -2.45
N ILE A 87 15.62 15.48 -3.66
CA ILE A 87 16.19 16.31 -4.73
C ILE A 87 16.23 17.78 -4.30
N LEU A 88 15.14 18.30 -3.73
CA LEU A 88 15.09 19.69 -3.24
C LEU A 88 16.12 19.94 -2.14
N VAL A 89 16.30 19.00 -1.20
CA VAL A 89 17.32 19.09 -0.16
C VAL A 89 18.72 19.08 -0.78
N ARG A 90 19.01 18.16 -1.71
CA ARG A 90 20.30 18.10 -2.43
C ARG A 90 20.61 19.41 -3.14
N ASP A 91 19.62 19.99 -3.84
CA ASP A 91 19.79 21.22 -4.62
C ASP A 91 19.85 22.48 -3.74
N SER A 92 19.58 22.34 -2.43
CA SER A 92 19.70 23.41 -1.43
C SER A 92 21.05 23.45 -0.69
N ILE A 93 21.93 22.48 -0.97
CA ILE A 93 23.32 22.40 -0.48
C ILE A 93 24.25 23.06 -1.51
#